data_AF-A0A956H7N7-F1
#
_entry.id   AF-A0A956H7N7-F1
#
_cell.length_a   1.000
_cell.length_b   1.000
_cell.length_c   1.000
_cell.angle_alpha   90.00
_cell.angle_beta   90.00
_cell.angle_gamma   90.00
#
_symmetry.space_group_name_H-M   'P 1'
#
loop_
_entity.id
_entity.type
_entity.pdbx_description
1 polymer ?
#
loop_
_entity_poly.entity_id
_entity_poly.type
_entity_poly.pdbx_seq_one_letter_code
_entity_poly.pdbx_strand_id
1 'polypeptide(L)'
;MSKRGRTQRAPGRAGGTNKADDERTLLRRRLSREHGTLGRDRPGTPMLLAYPSPYRAGMSSLGFQTLYRLLNEVGPGCHRAFLPDAWEAQALPWPPARRLPILSYEAERPLSDYPIIGVSVAYELEIVGLIRLLEGAGVPLLAADRGPRDPIIIAGGPLTNSNPSVLLPFVDLLIAGEAEGLLPQAVATILDTPGRRQAIDAVAALPHT
;
A
#
# COMPACT_ATOMS: atom_id res chain seq x y z
N MET A 1 -13.14 -25.71 -65.43
CA MET A 1 -13.57 -24.36 -65.03
C MET A 1 -13.03 -24.07 -63.64
N SER A 2 -12.03 -23.18 -63.58
CA SER A 2 -11.36 -22.70 -62.36
C SER A 2 -12.32 -21.85 -61.51
N LYS A 3 -12.42 -22.13 -60.21
CA LYS A 3 -13.02 -21.18 -59.25
C LYS A 3 -11.96 -20.74 -58.23
N ARG A 4 -11.77 -19.42 -58.26
CA ARG A 4 -10.76 -18.61 -57.59
C ARG A 4 -10.99 -18.55 -56.09
N GLY A 5 -9.89 -18.23 -55.41
CA GLY A 5 -9.76 -18.09 -53.97
C GLY A 5 -10.75 -17.14 -53.32
N ARG A 6 -11.04 -17.44 -52.05
CA ARG A 6 -11.53 -16.48 -51.08
C ARG A 6 -10.81 -16.75 -49.77
N THR A 7 -9.65 -16.10 -49.61
CA THR A 7 -8.91 -16.07 -48.36
C THR A 7 -9.75 -15.30 -47.35
N GLN A 8 -10.40 -16.01 -46.41
CA GLN A 8 -11.05 -15.38 -45.27
C GLN A 8 -9.96 -14.79 -44.37
N ARG A 9 -9.87 -13.45 -44.32
CA ARG A 9 -9.15 -12.74 -43.28
C ARG A 9 -9.87 -12.99 -41.95
N ALA A 10 -9.14 -13.53 -40.97
CA ALA A 10 -9.61 -13.63 -39.59
C ALA A 10 -9.92 -12.22 -39.04
N PRO A 11 -10.99 -12.07 -38.25
CA PRO A 11 -11.28 -10.79 -37.60
C PRO A 11 -10.19 -10.50 -36.58
N GLY A 12 -9.67 -9.27 -36.61
CA GLY A 12 -8.65 -8.79 -35.68
C GLY A 12 -9.12 -8.99 -34.25
N ARG A 13 -8.26 -9.62 -33.43
CA ARG A 13 -8.43 -9.64 -31.97
C ARG A 13 -8.47 -8.19 -31.51
N ALA A 14 -9.62 -7.76 -31.01
CA ALA A 14 -9.77 -6.52 -30.25
C ALA A 14 -8.68 -6.49 -29.17
N GLY A 15 -7.95 -5.37 -29.09
CA GLY A 15 -6.87 -5.18 -28.14
C GLY A 15 -7.38 -5.39 -26.73
N GLY A 16 -6.83 -6.39 -26.04
CA GLY A 16 -7.06 -6.56 -24.61
C GLY A 16 -6.51 -5.34 -23.89
N THR A 17 -7.38 -4.56 -23.25
CA THR A 17 -6.95 -3.48 -22.37
C THR A 17 -6.09 -4.09 -21.26
N ASN A 18 -4.90 -3.54 -21.08
CA ASN A 18 -3.97 -4.02 -20.06
C ASN A 18 -4.55 -3.67 -18.68
N LYS A 19 -4.72 -4.67 -17.82
CA LYS A 19 -5.34 -4.49 -16.49
C LYS A 19 -4.59 -3.50 -15.58
N ALA A 20 -3.30 -3.24 -15.84
CA ALA A 20 -2.54 -2.18 -15.17
C ALA A 20 -2.96 -0.77 -15.63
N ASP A 21 -3.31 -0.63 -16.91
CA ASP A 21 -3.82 0.63 -17.48
C ASP A 21 -5.23 0.89 -16.94
N ASP A 22 -6.03 -0.15 -16.72
CA ASP A 22 -7.34 -0.06 -16.06
C ASP A 22 -7.21 0.44 -14.61
N GLU A 23 -6.24 -0.05 -13.84
CA GLU A 23 -6.00 0.39 -12.46
C GLU A 23 -5.55 1.86 -12.40
N ARG A 24 -4.58 2.28 -13.22
CA ARG A 24 -4.16 3.69 -13.30
C ARG A 24 -5.32 4.61 -13.69
N THR A 25 -6.15 4.17 -14.64
CA THR A 25 -7.33 4.92 -15.08
C THR A 25 -8.35 5.06 -13.94
N LEU A 26 -8.54 4.00 -13.14
CA LEU A 26 -9.40 4.03 -11.96
C LEU A 26 -8.87 5.01 -10.89
N LEU A 27 -7.58 4.93 -10.56
CA LEU A 27 -6.92 5.82 -9.58
C LEU A 27 -7.07 7.29 -9.99
N ARG A 28 -6.70 7.63 -11.23
CA ARG A 28 -6.83 8.99 -11.78
C ARG A 28 -8.26 9.52 -11.70
N ARG A 29 -9.25 8.68 -12.05
CA ARG A 29 -10.67 9.04 -11.99
C ARG A 29 -11.16 9.27 -10.57
N ARG A 30 -10.68 8.51 -9.58
CA ARG A 30 -11.02 8.72 -8.16
C ARG A 30 -10.41 10.02 -7.67
N LEU A 31 -9.12 10.19 -7.91
CA LEU A 31 -8.36 11.38 -7.54
C LEU A 31 -8.91 12.66 -8.18
N SER A 32 -9.42 12.63 -9.40
CA SER A 32 -10.03 13.82 -10.02
C SER A 32 -11.33 14.26 -9.36
N ARG A 33 -11.93 13.41 -8.51
CA ARG A 33 -13.16 13.68 -7.76
C ARG A 33 -12.92 13.99 -6.29
N GLU A 34 -11.69 13.77 -5.81
CA GLU A 34 -11.29 14.13 -4.45
C GLU A 34 -11.06 15.63 -4.34
N HIS A 35 -11.38 16.19 -3.16
CA HIS A 35 -11.03 17.56 -2.79
C HIS A 35 -10.06 17.52 -1.62
N GLY A 36 -9.04 18.39 -1.63
CA GLY A 36 -8.05 18.46 -0.56
C GLY A 36 -7.02 17.34 -0.56
N THR A 37 -6.79 16.65 -1.68
CA THR A 37 -5.71 15.66 -1.78
C THR A 37 -4.34 16.34 -1.59
N LEU A 38 -3.57 15.88 -0.60
CA LEU A 38 -2.19 16.30 -0.33
C LEU A 38 -1.15 15.44 -1.09
N GLY A 39 0.13 15.75 -0.97
CA GLY A 39 1.24 14.89 -1.42
C GLY A 39 1.50 14.82 -2.94
N ARG A 40 0.56 15.24 -3.81
CA ARG A 40 0.73 15.18 -5.28
C ARG A 40 1.92 15.97 -5.81
N ASP A 41 2.27 17.05 -5.12
CA ASP A 41 3.40 17.92 -5.40
C ASP A 41 4.74 17.38 -4.87
N ARG A 42 4.73 16.22 -4.19
CA ARG A 42 5.89 15.59 -3.55
C ARG A 42 6.13 14.16 -4.06
N PRO A 43 6.40 13.97 -5.36
CA PRO A 43 6.54 12.63 -5.97
C PRO A 43 7.64 11.76 -5.34
N GLY A 44 8.66 12.39 -4.74
CA GLY A 44 9.78 11.74 -4.06
C GLY A 44 9.52 11.33 -2.62
N THR A 45 8.28 11.38 -2.12
CA THR A 45 8.00 11.02 -0.72
C THR A 45 8.49 9.60 -0.40
N PRO A 46 9.14 9.39 0.76
CA PRO A 46 9.68 8.08 1.13
C PRO A 46 8.62 7.16 1.74
N MET A 47 7.47 7.69 2.15
CA MET A 47 6.48 6.92 2.87
C MET A 47 5.20 6.70 2.07
N LEU A 48 4.69 5.48 2.17
CA LEU A 48 3.34 5.13 1.78
C LEU A 48 2.50 4.84 3.03
N LEU A 49 1.30 5.38 3.11
CA LEU A 49 0.28 5.04 4.09
C LEU A 49 -0.81 4.20 3.41
N ALA A 50 -0.81 2.90 3.66
CA ALA A 50 -1.72 1.94 3.10
C ALA A 50 -2.91 1.67 4.02
N TYR A 51 -4.08 1.49 3.41
CA TYR A 51 -5.25 0.93 4.05
C TYR A 51 -5.51 -0.46 3.45
N PRO A 52 -5.52 -1.54 4.26
CA PRO A 52 -5.62 -2.93 3.80
C PRO A 52 -7.02 -3.32 3.31
N SER A 53 -7.90 -2.34 3.08
CA SER A 53 -9.25 -2.52 2.57
C SER A 53 -9.45 -1.63 1.33
N PRO A 54 -10.55 -1.81 0.57
CA PRO A 54 -10.81 -1.00 -0.62
C PRO A 54 -10.87 0.49 -0.33
N TYR A 55 -10.62 1.27 -1.38
CA TYR A 55 -10.57 2.75 -1.33
C TYR A 55 -11.71 3.37 -0.52
N ARG A 56 -12.95 2.93 -0.75
CA ARG A 56 -14.13 3.49 -0.05
C ARG A 56 -14.05 3.32 1.47
N ALA A 57 -13.51 2.21 1.95
CA ALA A 57 -13.36 1.96 3.38
C ALA A 57 -12.29 2.87 3.99
N GLY A 58 -11.13 2.98 3.36
CA GLY A 58 -10.05 3.83 3.86
C GLY A 58 -10.36 5.33 3.75
N MET A 59 -11.14 5.74 2.75
CA MET A 59 -11.65 7.11 2.66
C MET A 59 -12.70 7.44 3.72
N SER A 60 -13.37 6.44 4.28
CA SER A 60 -14.30 6.60 5.42
C SER A 60 -13.62 6.43 6.78
N SER A 61 -12.33 6.11 6.82
CA SER A 61 -11.58 5.94 8.08
C SER A 61 -10.99 7.27 8.55
N LEU A 62 -11.59 7.86 9.58
CA LEU A 62 -11.13 9.14 10.14
C LEU A 62 -9.67 9.06 10.62
N GLY A 63 -9.31 8.02 11.36
CA GLY A 63 -7.93 7.86 11.85
C GLY A 63 -6.90 7.77 10.71
N PHE A 64 -7.23 7.08 9.63
CA PHE A 64 -6.38 7.03 8.45
C PHE A 64 -6.22 8.40 7.77
N GLN A 65 -7.32 9.14 7.61
CA GLN A 65 -7.27 10.50 7.04
C GLN A 65 -6.52 11.48 7.95
N THR A 66 -6.65 11.34 9.27
CA THR A 66 -5.89 12.14 10.26
C THR A 66 -4.39 11.92 10.12
N LEU A 67 -3.93 10.67 10.08
CA LEU A 67 -2.51 10.36 9.89
C LEU A 67 -1.99 10.79 8.52
N TYR A 68 -2.79 10.60 7.46
CA TYR A 68 -2.45 11.07 6.12
C TYR A 68 -2.21 12.59 6.09
N ARG A 69 -3.10 13.36 6.72
CA ARG A 69 -2.98 14.81 6.81
C ARG A 69 -1.76 15.22 7.63
N LEU A 70 -1.61 14.63 8.81
CA LEU A 70 -0.47 14.87 9.71
C LEU A 70 0.87 14.66 9.01
N LEU A 71 1.06 13.51 8.36
CA LEU A 71 2.30 13.17 7.67
C LEU A 71 2.63 14.13 6.52
N ASN A 72 1.61 14.71 5.87
CA ASN A 72 1.82 15.66 4.77
C ASN A 72 1.99 17.12 5.23
N GLU A 73 1.37 17.50 6.34
CA GLU A 73 1.48 18.85 6.91
C GLU A 73 2.76 19.05 7.72
N VAL A 74 3.08 18.10 8.61
CA VAL A 74 4.21 18.23 9.56
C VAL A 74 5.28 17.15 9.41
N GLY A 75 4.97 16.05 8.70
CA GLY A 75 5.90 14.96 8.46
C GLY A 75 6.67 15.07 7.13
N PRO A 76 7.39 14.01 6.74
CA PRO A 76 8.16 13.96 5.49
C PRO A 76 7.29 13.84 4.22
N GLY A 77 5.96 13.88 4.35
CA GLY A 77 5.01 13.56 3.29
C GLY A 77 4.66 12.07 3.27
N CYS A 78 3.50 11.74 2.70
CA CYS A 78 3.17 10.35 2.38
C CYS A 78 2.16 10.26 1.23
N HIS A 79 2.23 9.18 0.46
CA HIS A 79 1.19 8.83 -0.50
C HIS A 79 0.29 7.74 0.06
N ARG A 80 -0.93 7.62 -0.46
CA ARG A 80 -1.90 6.61 -0.03
C ARG A 80 -1.90 5.42 -0.97
N ALA A 81 -2.22 4.26 -0.44
CA ALA A 81 -2.63 3.12 -1.23
C ALA A 81 -3.75 2.35 -0.53
N PHE A 82 -4.50 1.60 -1.33
CA PHE A 82 -5.63 0.81 -0.86
C PHE A 82 -5.57 -0.56 -1.53
N LEU A 83 -6.18 -1.56 -0.90
CA LEU A 83 -6.34 -2.85 -1.55
C LEU A 83 -7.22 -2.68 -2.81
N PRO A 84 -6.80 -3.18 -4.00
CA PRO A 84 -7.60 -3.00 -5.21
C PRO A 84 -9.00 -3.62 -5.08
N ASP A 85 -10.04 -2.88 -5.44
CA ASP A 85 -11.44 -3.32 -5.36
C ASP A 85 -11.70 -4.65 -6.09
N ALA A 86 -10.98 -4.89 -7.20
CA ALA A 86 -11.07 -6.13 -7.96
C ALA A 86 -10.71 -7.38 -7.14
N TRP A 87 -10.06 -7.20 -5.98
CA TRP A 87 -9.62 -8.26 -5.09
C TRP A 87 -10.64 -8.54 -3.97
N GLU A 88 -11.73 -7.76 -3.86
CA GLU A 88 -12.89 -8.10 -3.02
C GLU A 88 -13.63 -9.34 -3.53
N ALA A 89 -13.61 -9.59 -4.84
CA ALA A 89 -14.34 -10.70 -5.43
C ALA A 89 -13.59 -12.03 -5.29
N GLN A 90 -14.33 -13.08 -4.93
CA GLN A 90 -13.93 -14.50 -4.99
C GLN A 90 -13.56 -15.00 -6.41
N ALA A 91 -13.39 -14.11 -7.39
CA ALA A 91 -13.24 -14.42 -8.81
C ALA A 91 -11.82 -14.22 -9.36
N LEU A 92 -10.86 -13.74 -8.55
CA LEU A 92 -9.46 -13.79 -8.95
C LEU A 92 -8.84 -15.11 -8.48
N PRO A 93 -8.26 -15.93 -9.37
CA PRO A 93 -7.48 -17.09 -8.96
C PRO A 93 -6.38 -16.60 -8.03
N TRP A 94 -6.26 -17.26 -6.87
CA TRP A 94 -5.21 -17.01 -5.92
C TRP A 94 -4.09 -18.05 -6.11
N PRO A 95 -2.82 -17.64 -6.34
CA PRO A 95 -2.34 -16.28 -6.55
C PRO A 95 -2.66 -15.76 -7.98
N PRO A 96 -2.79 -14.43 -8.18
CA PRO A 96 -3.07 -13.88 -9.50
C PRO A 96 -1.95 -14.23 -10.49
N ALA A 97 -2.32 -14.73 -11.68
CA ALA A 97 -1.39 -15.17 -12.74
C ALA A 97 -0.42 -14.07 -13.22
N ARG A 98 -0.75 -12.81 -12.94
CA ARG A 98 0.13 -11.64 -13.10
C ARG A 98 -0.05 -10.77 -11.86
N ARG A 99 0.99 -10.64 -11.03
CA ARG A 99 1.00 -9.69 -9.90
C ARG A 99 0.95 -8.28 -10.48
N LEU A 100 -0.24 -7.69 -10.54
CA LEU A 100 -0.35 -6.28 -10.87
C LEU A 100 0.19 -5.49 -9.68
N PRO A 101 1.09 -4.53 -9.90
CA PRO A 101 1.60 -3.72 -8.80
C PRO A 101 0.43 -2.93 -8.20
N ILE A 102 0.28 -3.01 -6.89
CA ILE A 102 -0.55 -2.06 -6.15
C ILE A 102 0.18 -0.72 -6.24
N LEU A 103 -0.54 0.32 -6.66
CA LEU A 103 0.03 1.65 -6.91
C LEU A 103 -0.42 2.63 -5.84
N SER A 104 0.47 3.57 -5.51
CA SER A 104 0.09 4.75 -4.75
C SER A 104 -0.82 5.66 -5.56
N TYR A 105 -1.71 6.36 -4.88
CA TYR A 105 -2.68 7.24 -5.53
C TYR A 105 -1.98 8.48 -6.09
N GLU A 106 -1.17 9.16 -5.29
CA GLU A 106 -0.63 10.47 -5.64
C GLU A 106 0.51 10.42 -6.67
N ALA A 107 1.27 9.32 -6.75
CA ALA A 107 2.39 9.18 -7.68
C ALA A 107 2.32 7.96 -8.62
N GLU A 108 1.30 7.12 -8.50
CA GLU A 108 1.16 5.88 -9.28
C GLU A 108 2.44 5.01 -9.24
N ARG A 109 3.08 5.01 -8.07
CA ARG A 109 4.33 4.31 -7.78
C ARG A 109 4.00 2.97 -7.11
N PRO A 110 4.62 1.85 -7.54
CA PRO A 110 4.49 0.57 -6.86
C PRO A 110 4.77 0.64 -5.36
N LEU A 111 3.99 -0.10 -4.57
CA LEU A 111 4.18 -0.22 -3.11
C LEU A 111 5.60 -0.58 -2.71
N SER A 112 6.18 -1.57 -3.38
CA SER A 112 7.53 -2.09 -3.08
C SER A 112 8.66 -1.12 -3.38
N ASP A 113 8.39 -0.02 -4.09
CA ASP A 113 9.40 0.99 -4.34
C ASP A 113 9.57 1.92 -3.12
N TYR A 114 8.60 1.99 -2.20
CA TYR A 114 8.69 2.84 -1.02
C TYR A 114 9.59 2.22 0.05
N PRO A 115 10.54 2.97 0.66
CA PRO A 115 11.33 2.44 1.76
C PRO A 115 10.51 2.22 3.04
N ILE A 116 9.39 2.93 3.22
CA ILE A 116 8.53 2.84 4.40
C ILE A 116 7.08 2.66 3.96
N ILE A 117 6.44 1.62 4.48
CA ILE A 117 5.00 1.37 4.30
C ILE A 117 4.34 1.34 5.68
N GLY A 118 3.58 2.38 5.99
CA GLY A 118 2.64 2.38 7.10
C GLY A 118 1.34 1.68 6.71
N VAL A 119 0.77 0.85 7.57
CA VAL A 119 -0.52 0.18 7.37
C VAL A 119 -1.44 0.49 8.53
N SER A 120 -2.61 1.06 8.25
CA SER A 120 -3.64 1.32 9.26
C SER A 120 -4.62 0.15 9.30
N VAL A 121 -4.66 -0.58 10.41
CA VAL A 121 -5.47 -1.77 10.62
C VAL A 121 -6.51 -1.49 11.72
N ALA A 122 -7.77 -1.39 11.34
CA ALA A 122 -8.86 -1.02 12.22
C ALA A 122 -9.55 -2.22 12.88
N TYR A 123 -9.59 -3.38 12.23
CA TYR A 123 -10.27 -4.58 12.74
C TYR A 123 -9.64 -5.87 12.20
N GLU A 124 -9.94 -7.01 12.81
CA GLU A 124 -9.28 -8.29 12.52
C GLU A 124 -9.43 -8.76 11.06
N LEU A 125 -10.55 -8.49 10.41
CA LEU A 125 -10.75 -8.89 9.00
C LEU A 125 -9.74 -8.22 8.05
N GLU A 126 -9.16 -7.08 8.45
CA GLU A 126 -8.16 -6.36 7.67
C GLU A 126 -6.78 -7.02 7.67
N ILE A 127 -6.55 -8.02 8.53
CA ILE A 127 -5.31 -8.82 8.51
C ILE A 127 -5.17 -9.54 7.17
N VAL A 128 -6.26 -10.12 6.65
CA VAL A 128 -6.27 -10.76 5.32
C VAL A 128 -5.94 -9.74 4.23
N GLY A 129 -6.42 -8.51 4.40
CA GLY A 129 -6.11 -7.40 3.52
C GLY A 129 -4.63 -7.01 3.53
N LEU A 130 -4.01 -6.95 4.71
CA LEU A 130 -2.57 -6.74 4.88
C LEU A 130 -1.76 -7.83 4.16
N ILE A 131 -2.11 -9.10 4.38
CA ILE A 131 -1.45 -10.24 3.73
C ILE A 131 -1.49 -10.07 2.21
N ARG A 132 -2.69 -9.82 1.65
CA ARG A 132 -2.87 -9.60 0.21
C ARG A 132 -2.08 -8.41 -0.30
N LEU A 133 -2.02 -7.33 0.48
CA LEU A 133 -1.29 -6.12 0.12
C LEU A 133 0.22 -6.38 0.00
N LEU A 134 0.81 -7.10 0.96
CA LEU A 134 2.23 -7.46 0.94
C LEU A 134 2.55 -8.39 -0.24
N GLU A 135 1.76 -9.45 -0.43
CA GLU A 135 1.96 -10.39 -1.53
C GLU A 135 1.78 -9.73 -2.90
N GLY A 136 0.79 -8.83 -3.00
CA GLY A 136 0.51 -8.01 -4.17
C GLY A 136 1.63 -7.04 -4.53
N ALA A 137 2.27 -6.46 -3.51
CA ALA A 137 3.45 -5.62 -3.66
C ALA A 137 4.74 -6.42 -3.95
N GLY A 138 4.71 -7.75 -3.75
CA GLY A 138 5.90 -8.59 -3.81
C GLY A 138 6.83 -8.43 -2.62
N VAL A 139 6.33 -7.91 -1.50
CA VAL A 139 7.03 -7.80 -0.23
C VAL A 139 6.94 -9.15 0.50
N PRO A 140 8.03 -9.67 1.09
CA PRO A 140 7.97 -10.87 1.91
C PRO A 140 6.91 -10.75 3.01
N LEU A 141 6.08 -11.80 3.11
CA LEU A 141 4.93 -11.81 4.00
C LEU A 141 5.35 -11.75 5.46
N LEU A 142 6.28 -12.62 5.86
CA LEU A 142 6.80 -12.65 7.23
C LEU A 142 7.90 -11.60 7.38
N ALA A 143 7.88 -10.86 8.48
CA ALA A 143 8.91 -9.88 8.80
C ALA A 143 10.31 -10.50 8.88
N ALA A 144 10.39 -11.76 9.34
CA ALA A 144 11.64 -12.53 9.43
C ALA A 144 12.27 -12.83 8.06
N ASP A 145 11.49 -12.83 6.98
CA ASP A 145 11.97 -13.13 5.63
C ASP A 145 12.44 -11.87 4.88
N ARG A 146 12.30 -10.68 5.47
CA ARG A 146 12.67 -9.41 4.83
C ARG A 146 14.17 -9.13 4.94
N GLY A 147 14.78 -8.89 3.80
CA GLY A 147 16.18 -8.52 3.65
C GLY A 147 16.44 -7.01 3.77
N PRO A 148 17.70 -6.57 3.63
CA PRO A 148 18.09 -5.16 3.82
C PRO A 148 17.48 -4.16 2.83
N ARG A 149 16.93 -4.64 1.70
CA ARG A 149 16.35 -3.80 0.63
C ARG A 149 14.82 -3.79 0.65
N ASP A 150 14.20 -4.62 1.47
CA ASP A 150 12.75 -4.65 1.60
C ASP A 150 12.26 -3.44 2.41
N PRO A 151 11.03 -2.97 2.16
CA PRO A 151 10.44 -1.88 2.94
C PRO A 151 10.38 -2.21 4.43
N ILE A 152 10.41 -1.17 5.26
CA ILE A 152 10.01 -1.25 6.67
C ILE A 152 8.49 -1.12 6.73
N ILE A 153 7.84 -2.15 7.27
CA ILE A 153 6.40 -2.21 7.46
C ILE A 153 6.07 -1.78 8.89
N ILE A 154 5.36 -0.65 9.01
CA ILE A 154 4.87 -0.12 10.28
C ILE A 154 3.36 -0.36 10.32
N ALA A 155 2.84 -1.03 11.35
CA ALA A 155 1.38 -1.14 11.54
C ALA A 155 0.89 -0.30 12.71
N GLY A 156 -0.29 0.28 12.55
CA GLY A 156 -1.01 1.03 13.58
C GLY A 156 -2.51 0.88 13.42
N GLY A 157 -3.27 1.61 14.23
CA GLY A 157 -4.74 1.61 14.19
C GLY A 157 -5.37 0.84 15.35
N PRO A 158 -6.70 0.90 15.54
CA PRO A 158 -7.36 0.34 16.72
C PRO A 158 -7.02 -1.11 17.05
N LEU A 159 -6.75 -1.96 16.06
CA LEU A 159 -6.40 -3.37 16.30
C LEU A 159 -5.08 -3.53 17.08
N THR A 160 -4.12 -2.60 16.92
CA THR A 160 -2.85 -2.66 17.65
C THR A 160 -3.02 -2.44 19.15
N ASN A 161 -4.12 -1.83 19.58
CA ASN A 161 -4.45 -1.66 21.00
C ASN A 161 -5.21 -2.85 21.58
N SER A 162 -6.05 -3.52 20.78
CA SER A 162 -6.89 -4.62 21.26
C SER A 162 -6.20 -5.98 21.18
N ASN A 163 -5.44 -6.25 20.11
CA ASN A 163 -4.75 -7.52 19.90
C ASN A 163 -3.50 -7.34 19.01
N PRO A 164 -2.43 -6.72 19.52
CA PRO A 164 -1.22 -6.46 18.73
C PRO A 164 -0.52 -7.73 18.25
N SER A 165 -0.63 -8.82 19.03
CA SER A 165 0.10 -10.06 18.79
C SER A 165 -0.17 -10.69 17.42
N VAL A 166 -1.36 -10.47 16.87
CA VAL A 166 -1.80 -11.05 15.60
C VAL A 166 -1.09 -10.44 14.38
N LEU A 167 -0.54 -9.22 14.53
CA LEU A 167 0.16 -8.50 13.48
C LEU A 167 1.69 -8.73 13.50
N LEU A 168 2.26 -9.08 14.66
CA LEU A 168 3.71 -9.19 14.86
C LEU A 168 4.45 -10.06 13.84
N PRO A 169 3.90 -11.19 13.35
CA PRO A 169 4.60 -11.99 12.33
C PRO A 169 4.77 -11.24 10.99
N PHE A 170 3.93 -10.26 10.71
CA PHE A 170 3.80 -9.62 9.39
C PHE A 170 4.39 -8.21 9.33
N VAL A 171 4.77 -7.61 10.45
CA VAL A 171 5.16 -6.19 10.51
C VAL A 171 6.50 -6.05 11.22
N ASP A 172 7.26 -5.02 10.87
CA ASP A 172 8.59 -4.78 11.45
C ASP A 172 8.50 -3.93 12.70
N LEU A 173 7.56 -2.98 12.70
CA LEU A 173 7.28 -2.08 13.80
C LEU A 173 5.76 -2.00 14.01
N LEU A 174 5.35 -1.91 15.26
CA LEU A 174 3.94 -1.75 15.62
C LEU A 174 3.82 -0.52 16.51
N ILE A 175 2.98 0.41 16.12
CA ILE A 175 2.66 1.61 16.91
C ILE A 175 1.33 1.32 17.62
N ALA A 176 1.41 1.13 18.93
CA ALA A 176 0.26 1.06 19.82
C ALA A 176 0.03 2.44 20.46
N GLY A 177 -1.22 2.78 20.73
CA GLY A 177 -1.61 4.07 21.32
C GLY A 177 -1.83 5.18 20.30
N GLU A 178 -1.37 6.39 20.65
CA GLU A 178 -1.59 7.62 19.89
C GLU A 178 -0.53 7.77 18.78
N ALA A 179 -0.89 7.32 17.58
CA ALA A 179 0.03 7.31 16.45
C ALA A 179 0.42 8.72 15.97
N GLU A 180 -0.37 9.73 16.28
CA GLU A 180 -0.13 11.12 15.87
C GLU A 180 1.18 11.68 16.44
N GLY A 181 1.55 11.31 17.67
CA GLY A 181 2.82 11.72 18.27
C GLY A 181 4.01 10.90 17.77
N LEU A 182 3.81 9.59 17.61
CA LEU A 182 4.91 8.63 17.42
C LEU A 182 5.29 8.41 15.96
N LEU A 183 4.30 8.38 15.05
CA LEU A 183 4.55 8.01 13.67
C LEU A 183 5.48 9.00 12.94
N PRO A 184 5.30 10.34 13.03
CA PRO A 184 6.23 11.26 12.38
C PRO A 184 7.67 11.11 12.89
N GLN A 185 7.84 10.90 14.20
CA GLN A 185 9.14 10.70 14.82
C GLN A 185 9.78 9.39 14.36
N ALA A 186 9.04 8.27 14.39
CA ALA A 186 9.52 6.98 13.93
C ALA A 186 9.97 7.04 12.46
N VAL A 187 9.18 7.67 11.60
CA VAL A 187 9.53 7.84 10.18
C VAL A 187 10.78 8.69 10.01
N ALA A 188 10.91 9.81 10.74
CA ALA A 188 12.12 10.62 10.71
C ALA A 188 13.36 9.82 11.16
N THR A 189 13.26 9.09 12.28
CA THR A 189 14.33 8.23 12.79
C THR A 189 14.74 7.16 11.77
N ILE A 190 13.80 6.56 11.05
CA ILE A 190 14.11 5.60 9.98
C ILE A 190 14.89 6.26 8.85
N LEU A 191 14.48 7.46 8.42
CA LEU A 191 15.13 8.18 7.32
C LEU A 191 16.55 8.64 7.67
N ASP A 192 16.79 8.99 8.93
CA ASP A 192 18.08 9.43 9.43
C ASP A 192 19.03 8.27 9.77
N THR A 193 18.52 7.03 9.84
CA THR A 193 19.31 5.86 10.24
C THR A 193 19.68 4.98 9.03
N PRO A 194 20.96 4.84 8.70
CA PRO A 194 21.37 3.99 7.59
C PRO A 194 21.23 2.51 7.94
N GLY A 195 20.53 1.78 7.07
CA GLY A 195 20.36 0.34 7.18
C GLY A 195 19.08 -0.05 7.90
N ARG A 196 18.36 -1.00 7.29
CA ARG A 196 17.02 -1.42 7.72
C ARG A 196 16.98 -1.89 9.17
N ARG A 197 17.95 -2.72 9.57
CA ARG A 197 17.97 -3.31 10.92
C ARG A 197 18.26 -2.23 11.98
N GLN A 198 19.24 -1.38 11.72
CA GLN A 198 19.59 -0.27 12.60
C GLN A 198 18.43 0.70 12.77
N ALA A 199 17.71 1.00 11.68
CA ALA A 199 16.52 1.87 11.72
C ALA A 199 15.41 1.26 12.59
N ILE A 200 15.13 -0.04 12.46
CA ILE A 200 14.14 -0.74 13.30
C ILE A 200 14.56 -0.70 14.77
N ASP A 201 15.83 -1.04 15.07
CA ASP A 201 16.35 -1.04 16.44
C ASP A 201 16.33 0.39 17.05
N ALA A 202 16.62 1.41 16.24
CA ALA A 202 16.59 2.81 16.66
C ALA A 202 15.18 3.30 16.98
N VAL A 203 14.18 2.93 16.17
CA VAL A 203 12.78 3.24 16.46
C VAL A 203 12.32 2.50 17.72
N ALA A 204 12.65 1.22 17.87
CA ALA A 204 12.28 0.44 19.05
C ALA A 204 12.90 0.98 20.36
N ALA A 205 13.94 1.79 20.28
CA ALA A 205 14.54 2.48 21.42
C ALA A 205 13.89 3.83 21.75
N LEU A 206 12.95 4.31 20.93
CA LEU A 206 12.23 5.54 21.23
C LEU A 206 11.34 5.32 22.47
N PRO A 207 11.25 6.32 23.37
CA PRO A 207 10.29 6.24 24.44
C PRO A 207 8.88 6.16 23.84
N HIS A 208 8.10 5.18 24.30
CA HIS A 208 6.68 4.95 23.94
C HIS A 208 6.37 4.14 22.66
N THR A 209 7.36 3.46 22.07
CA THR A 209 7.19 2.39 21.04
C THR A 209 7.55 1.02 21.59
#